data_AF-A0A1M7CSU6-F1
#
_entry.id   AF-A0A1M7CSU6-F1
#
_cell.length_a   1.000
_cell.length_b   1.000
_cell.length_c   1.000
_cell.angle_alpha   90.00
_cell.angle_beta   90.00
_cell.angle_gamma   90.00
#
_symmetry.space_group_name_H-M   'P 1'
#
loop_
_entity.id
_entity.type
_entity.pdbx_description
1 polymer ?
#
loop_
_entity_poly.entity_id
_entity_poly.type
_entity_poly.pdbx_seq_one_letter_code
_entity_poly.pdbx_strand_id
1 'polypeptide(L)'
;MEVDQLTDEQIANLTPEQIEMLENEPGLLVEILGEQTVADEPSQEEGTGVPGGRSSIMDEVEPVVLNKSGKGIIPYEKHKELRVENSALREQLKFAQMENSKVAEKLGALLKKKDNATGTDAAVADDAIEKHLELIRSDMPELHKVISAVLEGSRKQGEKLEKTLEELKREKEESDRAAQLSIQEQVAEAKENTPDLVHWESNDPQAWDEALKQDEILRTSTRWSGKPYSERFEEVVRRVRAIMPEASLPTKHSGHEQTKADAKARLESAPVRKPTTLSDIQGGANPASEREQIDNLSPHELARKLMQMPSQKAAALRAELD
;
A
#
# COMPACT_ATOMS: atom_id res chain seq x y z
N MET A 1 15.75 -23.38 41.46
CA MET A 1 16.64 -22.26 41.15
C MET A 1 15.79 -21.15 40.59
N GLU A 2 15.89 -19.94 41.12
CA GLU A 2 15.22 -18.77 40.57
C GLU A 2 16.12 -18.17 39.47
N VAL A 3 15.54 -17.51 38.45
CA VAL A 3 16.31 -16.94 37.31
C VAL A 3 17.39 -15.96 37.81
N ASP A 4 17.13 -15.29 38.93
CA ASP A 4 18.03 -14.34 39.58
C ASP A 4 19.27 -14.99 40.26
N GLN A 5 19.39 -16.32 40.22
CA GLN A 5 20.51 -17.08 40.81
C GLN A 5 21.48 -17.64 39.77
N LEU A 6 21.28 -17.34 38.47
CA LEU A 6 22.20 -17.73 37.40
C LEU A 6 23.51 -16.92 37.48
N THR A 7 24.65 -17.59 37.38
CA THR A 7 25.95 -16.91 37.31
C THR A 7 26.15 -16.28 35.93
N ASP A 8 26.95 -15.20 35.84
CA ASP A 8 27.23 -14.50 34.58
C ASP A 8 27.78 -15.44 33.48
N GLU A 9 28.47 -16.52 33.86
CA GLU A 9 28.96 -17.56 32.95
C GLU A 9 27.85 -18.47 32.41
N GLN A 10 26.77 -18.70 33.18
CA GLN A 10 25.61 -19.47 32.75
C GLN A 10 24.73 -18.65 31.79
N ILE A 11 24.65 -17.34 32.00
CA ILE A 11 23.91 -16.42 31.11
C ILE A 11 24.60 -16.30 29.75
N ALA A 12 25.94 -16.29 29.71
CA ALA A 12 26.71 -16.19 28.48
C ALA A 12 26.58 -17.40 27.53
N ASN A 13 26.15 -18.57 28.06
CA ASN A 13 25.99 -19.80 27.30
C ASN A 13 24.56 -20.03 26.79
N LEU A 14 23.60 -19.16 27.14
CA LEU A 14 22.22 -19.24 26.68
C LEU A 14 22.05 -18.53 25.33
N THR A 15 21.31 -19.15 24.41
CA THR A 15 20.96 -18.50 23.14
C THR A 15 19.92 -17.40 23.36
N PRO A 16 19.85 -16.38 22.49
CA PRO A 16 18.87 -15.30 22.63
C PRO A 16 17.41 -15.79 22.75
N GLU A 17 17.06 -16.87 22.05
CA GLU A 17 15.73 -17.48 22.13
C GLU A 17 15.46 -18.16 23.49
N GLN A 18 16.49 -18.74 24.13
CA GLN A 18 16.37 -19.35 25.45
C GLN A 18 16.23 -18.30 26.56
N ILE A 19 16.82 -17.12 26.38
CA ILE A 19 16.66 -15.99 27.29
C ILE A 19 15.22 -15.46 27.22
N GLU A 20 14.68 -15.29 26.01
CA GLU A 20 13.28 -14.84 25.81
C GLU A 20 12.26 -15.85 26.38
N MET A 21 12.57 -17.15 26.29
CA MET A 21 11.73 -18.19 26.93
C MET A 21 11.77 -18.12 28.46
N LEU A 22 12.93 -17.85 29.07
CA LEU A 22 13.08 -17.73 30.51
C LEU A 22 12.48 -16.45 31.09
N GLU A 23 12.40 -15.38 30.31
CA GLU A 23 11.69 -14.15 30.66
C GLU A 23 10.17 -14.35 30.70
N ASN A 24 9.63 -15.20 29.83
CA ASN A 24 8.20 -15.48 29.75
C ASN A 24 7.75 -16.61 30.70
N GLU A 25 8.59 -17.63 30.90
CA GLU A 25 8.27 -18.79 31.75
C GLU A 25 9.48 -19.22 32.61
N PRO A 26 9.62 -18.69 33.84
CA PRO A 26 10.78 -18.95 34.70
C PRO A 26 10.86 -20.40 35.23
N GLY A 27 9.83 -21.22 35.00
CA GLY A 27 9.77 -22.63 35.42
C GLY A 27 10.58 -23.59 34.53
N LEU A 28 10.96 -23.17 33.32
CA LEU A 28 11.68 -23.99 32.34
C LEU A 28 13.20 -24.02 32.57
N LEU A 29 13.70 -23.32 33.59
CA LEU A 29 15.13 -23.26 33.95
C LEU A 29 15.78 -24.63 34.08
N VAL A 30 15.09 -25.59 34.68
CA VAL A 30 15.63 -26.93 34.94
C VAL A 30 15.73 -27.75 33.64
N GLU A 31 14.84 -27.50 32.68
CA GLU A 31 14.82 -28.19 31.38
C GLU A 31 15.88 -27.62 30.42
N ILE A 32 16.15 -26.31 30.50
CA ILE A 32 17.15 -25.63 29.67
C ILE A 32 18.59 -25.88 30.16
N LEU A 33 18.82 -25.96 31.48
CA LEU A 33 20.17 -26.15 32.03
C LEU A 33 20.67 -27.60 32.04
N GLY A 34 19.78 -28.59 31.84
CA GLY A 34 20.13 -30.00 31.86
C GLY A 34 20.52 -30.51 33.25
N GLU A 35 20.15 -31.75 33.51
CA GLU A 35 20.28 -32.47 34.78
C GLU A 35 21.75 -32.59 35.26
N GLN A 36 22.27 -31.59 35.99
CA GLN A 36 23.42 -31.78 36.88
C GLN A 36 22.89 -32.13 38.28
N THR A 37 22.76 -33.43 38.48
CA THR A 37 22.45 -34.07 39.77
C THR A 37 23.45 -33.65 40.83
N VAL A 38 22.92 -33.10 41.91
CA VAL A 38 23.57 -32.85 43.19
C VAL A 38 24.04 -34.18 43.77
N ALA A 39 25.33 -34.31 44.06
CA ALA A 39 25.88 -35.42 44.85
C ALA A 39 26.16 -34.92 46.28
N ASP A 40 25.37 -35.51 47.18
CA ASP A 40 25.46 -35.74 48.62
C ASP A 40 26.57 -35.11 49.50
N GLU A 41 26.08 -34.77 50.69
CA GLU A 41 26.71 -34.31 51.95
C GLU A 41 27.89 -35.20 52.47
N PRO A 42 28.71 -34.80 53.49
CA PRO A 42 28.20 -34.42 54.81
C PRO A 42 28.98 -33.39 55.66
N SER A 43 28.24 -32.92 56.66
CA SER A 43 28.65 -32.23 57.88
C SER A 43 29.80 -32.90 58.65
N GLN A 44 30.72 -32.10 59.21
CA GLN A 44 31.55 -32.49 60.36
C GLN A 44 31.77 -31.32 61.33
N GLU A 45 31.57 -31.65 62.60
CA GLU A 45 31.72 -30.85 63.82
C GLU A 45 33.20 -30.71 64.28
N GLU A 46 33.37 -29.89 65.32
CA GLU A 46 34.53 -29.72 66.22
C GLU A 46 35.70 -28.83 65.71
N GLY A 47 36.27 -27.91 66.50
CA GLY A 47 36.09 -27.59 67.90
C GLY A 47 37.00 -26.42 68.35
N THR A 48 36.55 -25.75 69.41
CA THR A 48 37.34 -25.16 70.52
C THR A 48 38.56 -24.27 70.25
N GLY A 49 38.50 -23.04 70.75
CA GLY A 49 39.69 -22.26 71.11
C GLY A 49 39.38 -20.86 71.61
N VAL A 50 39.06 -20.72 72.91
CA VAL A 50 39.24 -19.45 73.65
C VAL A 50 40.42 -19.69 74.61
N PRO A 51 41.42 -18.81 74.67
CA PRO A 51 41.51 -17.84 75.78
C PRO A 51 41.83 -16.44 75.23
N GLY A 52 41.17 -15.36 75.65
CA GLY A 52 41.28 -14.80 76.99
C GLY A 52 42.40 -13.74 77.02
N GLY A 53 42.06 -12.46 77.13
CA GLY A 53 43.06 -11.40 77.27
C GLY A 53 42.51 -9.98 77.15
N ARG A 54 41.89 -9.50 78.22
CA ARG A 54 41.50 -8.10 78.49
C ARG A 54 42.61 -7.10 78.12
N SER A 55 42.25 -5.92 77.57
CA SER A 55 42.24 -4.68 78.36
C SER A 55 41.80 -3.48 77.51
N SER A 56 40.63 -2.95 77.86
CA SER A 56 40.27 -1.53 77.99
C SER A 56 40.96 -0.48 77.12
N ILE A 57 40.20 0.07 76.17
CA ILE A 57 40.06 1.52 76.01
C ILE A 57 38.56 1.79 75.83
N MET A 58 37.98 2.49 76.80
CA MET A 58 36.67 3.12 76.66
C MET A 58 36.87 4.37 75.80
N ASP A 59 36.58 4.25 74.52
CA ASP A 59 36.05 5.34 73.72
C ASP A 59 34.79 4.77 73.06
N GLU A 60 33.72 5.55 73.00
CA GLU A 60 32.46 5.17 72.38
C GLU A 60 32.68 4.83 70.90
N VAL A 61 32.98 3.56 70.60
CA VAL A 61 33.09 3.09 69.21
C VAL A 61 31.67 2.87 68.71
N GLU A 62 31.08 3.93 68.15
CA GLU A 62 29.90 3.80 67.32
C GLU A 62 30.13 2.66 66.31
N PRO A 63 29.18 1.73 66.12
CA PRO A 63 29.35 0.66 65.16
C PRO A 63 29.64 1.26 63.78
N VAL A 64 30.62 0.68 63.07
CA VAL A 64 31.09 1.18 61.77
C VAL A 64 30.90 0.10 60.72
N VAL A 65 30.32 0.45 59.57
CA VAL A 65 30.18 -0.43 58.42
C VAL A 65 31.21 -0.06 57.36
N LEU A 66 32.00 -1.04 56.91
CA LEU A 66 32.95 -0.86 55.82
C LEU A 66 32.22 -0.80 54.47
N ASN A 67 32.67 0.07 53.57
CA ASN A 67 32.18 0.11 52.20
C ASN A 67 32.58 -1.15 51.41
N LYS A 68 31.95 -1.39 50.25
CA LYS A 68 32.24 -2.54 49.36
C LYS A 68 33.70 -2.65 48.90
N SER A 69 34.48 -1.58 49.05
CA SER A 69 35.90 -1.50 48.71
C SER A 69 36.83 -1.64 49.92
N GLY A 70 36.30 -1.91 51.12
CA GLY A 70 37.05 -2.16 52.36
C GLY A 70 37.86 -0.98 52.92
N LYS A 71 37.84 0.20 52.29
CA LYS A 71 38.74 1.33 52.59
C LYS A 71 38.03 2.54 53.21
N GLY A 72 36.70 2.61 53.11
CA GLY A 72 35.89 3.70 53.65
C GLY A 72 35.04 3.24 54.83
N ILE A 73 35.10 3.97 55.93
CA ILE A 73 34.32 3.77 57.16
C ILE A 73 33.05 4.62 57.08
N ILE A 74 31.88 3.98 57.10
CA ILE A 74 30.57 4.67 57.20
C ILE A 74 30.02 4.42 58.60
N PRO A 75 29.72 5.47 59.39
CA PRO A 75 29.02 5.32 60.67
C PRO A 75 27.71 4.54 60.49
N TYR A 76 27.44 3.60 61.39
CA TYR A 76 26.30 2.67 61.26
C TYR A 76 24.95 3.37 61.23
N GLU A 77 24.77 4.46 61.99
CA GLU A 77 23.53 5.24 61.98
C GLU A 77 23.25 5.84 60.60
N LYS A 78 24.27 6.47 59.98
CA LYS A 78 24.15 7.01 58.62
C LYS A 78 23.85 5.91 57.59
N HIS A 79 24.40 4.72 57.76
CA HIS A 79 24.11 3.59 56.87
C HIS A 79 22.69 3.04 57.07
N LYS A 80 22.18 3.02 58.30
CA LYS A 80 20.80 2.63 58.62
C LYS A 80 19.80 3.63 58.05
N GLU A 81 20.06 4.92 58.22
CA GLU A 81 19.27 6.00 57.60
C GLU A 81 19.23 5.86 56.08
N LEU A 82 20.39 5.66 55.43
CA LEU A 82 20.46 5.44 54.00
C LEU A 82 19.71 4.19 53.54
N ARG A 83 19.69 3.10 54.33
CA ARG A 83 18.89 1.92 53.99
C ARG A 83 17.39 2.20 54.03
N VAL A 84 16.94 2.93 55.05
CA VAL A 84 15.53 3.33 55.18
C VAL A 84 15.15 4.27 54.02
N GLU A 85 15.97 5.29 53.75
CA GLU A 85 15.74 6.23 52.66
C GLU A 85 15.74 5.55 51.29
N ASN A 86 16.71 4.66 51.02
CA ASN A 86 16.76 3.92 49.76
C ASN A 86 15.56 2.96 49.62
N SER A 87 15.11 2.35 50.71
CA SER A 87 13.89 1.53 50.70
C SER A 87 12.64 2.35 50.40
N ALA A 88 12.50 3.53 51.00
CA ALA A 88 11.38 4.44 50.76
C ALA A 88 11.39 5.01 49.34
N LEU A 89 12.55 5.39 48.81
CA LEU A 89 12.70 5.87 47.43
C LEU A 89 12.36 4.77 46.41
N ARG A 90 12.78 3.52 46.66
CA ARG A 90 12.40 2.37 45.82
C ARG A 90 10.91 2.13 45.84
N GLU A 91 10.26 2.27 47.00
CA GLU A 91 8.81 2.15 47.14
C GLU A 91 8.08 3.26 46.38
N GLN A 92 8.53 4.51 46.48
CA GLN A 92 7.99 5.63 45.70
C GLN A 92 8.15 5.44 44.19
N LEU A 93 9.32 4.97 43.73
CA LEU A 93 9.54 4.68 42.31
C LEU A 93 8.62 3.57 41.81
N LYS A 94 8.46 2.49 42.58
CA LYS A 94 7.50 1.43 42.25
C LYS A 94 6.08 1.96 42.18
N PHE A 95 5.67 2.80 43.14
CA PHE A 95 4.36 3.41 43.13
C PHE A 95 4.14 4.29 41.89
N ALA A 96 5.09 5.17 41.57
CA ALA A 96 5.01 6.04 40.39
C ALA A 96 5.02 5.24 39.07
N GLN A 97 5.78 4.15 38.98
CA GLN A 97 5.75 3.25 37.82
C GLN A 97 4.40 2.54 37.68
N MET A 98 3.82 2.08 38.79
CA MET A 98 2.48 1.49 38.81
C MET A 98 1.39 2.50 38.42
N GLU A 99 1.54 3.76 38.80
CA GLU A 99 0.60 4.80 38.42
C GLU A 99 0.74 5.18 36.94
N ASN A 100 1.97 5.33 36.44
CA ASN A 100 2.24 5.57 35.03
C ASN A 100 1.75 4.43 34.13
N SER A 101 1.96 3.17 34.52
CA SER A 101 1.44 2.01 33.76
C SER A 101 -0.08 2.00 33.73
N LYS A 102 -0.75 2.25 34.87
CA LYS A 102 -2.22 2.39 34.91
C LYS A 102 -2.73 3.54 34.02
N VAL A 103 -2.04 4.66 33.98
CA VAL A 103 -2.40 5.78 33.10
C VAL A 103 -2.18 5.39 31.63
N ALA A 104 -1.07 4.72 31.31
CA ALA A 104 -0.80 4.24 29.96
C ALA A 104 -1.84 3.21 29.49
N GLU A 105 -2.26 2.29 30.36
CA GLU A 105 -3.34 1.32 30.08
C GLU A 105 -4.68 2.03 29.83
N LYS A 106 -5.05 3.00 30.67
CA LYS A 106 -6.26 3.81 30.47
C LYS A 106 -6.21 4.56 29.14
N LEU A 107 -5.06 5.15 28.81
CA LEU A 107 -4.87 5.87 27.57
C LEU A 107 -4.94 4.91 26.36
N GLY A 108 -4.33 3.73 26.45
CA GLY A 108 -4.44 2.68 25.45
C GLY A 108 -5.87 2.17 25.26
N ALA A 109 -6.65 2.04 26.34
CA ALA A 109 -8.07 1.67 26.27
C ALA A 109 -8.92 2.76 25.60
N LEU A 110 -8.65 4.03 25.88
CA LEU A 110 -9.34 5.16 25.23
C LEU A 110 -9.01 5.24 23.74
N LEU A 111 -7.76 5.02 23.35
CA LEU A 111 -7.35 4.97 21.93
C LEU A 111 -8.03 3.81 21.19
N LYS A 112 -8.03 2.60 21.76
CA LYS A 112 -8.76 1.46 21.17
C LYS A 112 -10.26 1.74 21.06
N LYS A 113 -10.86 2.44 22.03
CA LYS A 113 -12.27 2.82 21.95
C LYS A 113 -12.53 3.83 20.83
N LYS A 114 -11.62 4.78 20.61
CA LYS A 114 -11.66 5.72 19.49
C LYS A 114 -11.58 5.02 18.14
N ASP A 115 -10.67 4.05 17.99
CA ASP A 115 -10.50 3.31 16.72
C ASP A 115 -11.72 2.45 16.37
N ASN A 116 -12.51 2.05 17.37
CA ASN A 116 -13.74 1.27 17.21
C ASN A 116 -15.02 2.13 17.14
N ALA A 117 -14.92 3.44 17.33
CA ALA A 117 -16.08 4.33 17.25
C ALA A 117 -16.47 4.54 15.78
N THR A 118 -17.61 4.00 15.37
CA THR A 118 -18.24 4.28 14.07
C THR A 118 -18.88 5.67 14.07
N GLY A 119 -19.10 6.27 12.90
CA GLY A 119 -19.45 7.70 12.73
C GLY A 119 -20.66 8.24 13.52
N THR A 120 -21.53 7.39 14.09
CA THR A 120 -22.57 7.79 15.04
C THR A 120 -22.04 8.22 16.41
N ASP A 121 -20.91 7.66 16.86
CA ASP A 121 -20.23 8.09 18.10
C ASP A 121 -19.47 9.41 17.92
N ALA A 122 -19.09 9.76 16.68
CA ALA A 122 -18.42 11.03 16.38
C ALA A 122 -19.36 12.23 16.61
N ALA A 123 -20.63 12.14 16.18
CA ALA A 123 -21.62 13.18 16.42
C ALA A 123 -21.95 13.34 17.92
N VAL A 124 -22.00 12.23 18.67
CA VAL A 124 -22.19 12.25 20.13
C VAL A 124 -20.95 12.83 20.83
N ALA A 125 -19.74 12.53 20.34
CA ALA A 125 -18.51 13.11 20.84
C ALA A 125 -18.41 14.61 20.54
N ASP A 126 -18.81 15.06 19.35
CA ASP A 126 -18.86 16.49 18.99
C ASP A 126 -19.83 17.26 19.90
N ASP A 127 -21.01 16.71 20.15
CA ASP A 127 -22.03 17.31 21.02
C ASP A 127 -21.58 17.34 22.51
N ALA A 128 -20.79 16.37 22.94
CA ALA A 128 -20.15 16.36 24.26
C ALA A 128 -18.99 17.37 24.36
N ILE A 129 -18.15 17.46 23.34
CA ILE A 129 -17.07 18.44 23.23
C ILE A 129 -17.65 19.85 23.29
N GLU A 130 -18.76 20.11 22.59
CA GLU A 130 -19.42 21.42 22.60
C GLU A 130 -19.96 21.81 23.99
N LYS A 131 -20.58 20.86 24.72
CA LYS A 131 -21.00 21.08 26.12
C LYS A 131 -19.82 21.36 27.05
N HIS A 132 -18.71 20.66 26.88
CA HIS A 132 -17.50 20.88 27.68
C HIS A 132 -16.82 22.22 27.36
N LEU A 133 -16.84 22.64 26.09
CA LEU A 133 -16.33 23.95 25.69
C LEU A 133 -17.15 25.08 26.31
N GLU A 134 -18.48 24.96 26.39
CA GLU A 134 -19.31 25.99 27.03
C GLU A 134 -19.06 26.09 28.54
N LEU A 135 -18.80 24.97 29.23
CA LEU A 135 -18.38 24.98 30.64
C LEU A 135 -17.01 25.68 30.81
N ILE A 136 -16.03 25.33 29.97
CA ILE A 136 -14.70 25.96 29.97
C ILE A 136 -14.79 27.44 29.62
N ARG A 137 -15.72 27.85 28.77
CA ARG A 137 -15.97 29.25 28.43
C ARG A 137 -16.41 30.07 29.64
N SER A 138 -17.27 29.49 30.48
CA SER A 138 -17.73 30.08 31.73
C SER A 138 -16.61 30.18 32.76
N ASP A 139 -15.87 29.07 32.97
CA ASP A 139 -14.97 28.94 34.10
C ASP A 139 -13.53 29.44 33.79
N MET A 140 -13.10 29.33 32.53
CA MET A 140 -11.74 29.63 32.06
C MET A 140 -11.70 30.18 30.61
N PRO A 141 -12.05 31.46 30.39
CA PRO A 141 -12.21 32.03 29.04
C PRO A 141 -10.91 32.07 28.21
N GLU A 142 -9.75 32.23 28.85
CA GLU A 142 -8.46 32.20 28.14
C GLU A 142 -8.11 30.79 27.63
N LEU A 143 -8.45 29.74 28.39
CA LEU A 143 -8.24 28.35 27.99
C LEU A 143 -9.20 27.96 26.86
N HIS A 144 -10.46 28.43 26.91
CA HIS A 144 -11.43 28.26 25.83
C HIS A 144 -10.90 28.78 24.49
N LYS A 145 -10.35 30.00 24.46
CA LYS A 145 -9.79 30.61 23.23
C LYS A 145 -8.71 29.74 22.59
N VAL A 146 -7.80 29.20 23.39
CA VAL A 146 -6.71 28.33 22.92
C VAL A 146 -7.28 27.03 22.35
N ILE A 147 -8.18 26.37 23.08
CA ILE A 147 -8.78 25.10 22.64
C ILE A 147 -9.60 25.30 21.37
N SER A 148 -10.39 26.37 21.27
CA SER A 148 -11.17 26.68 20.07
C SER A 148 -10.28 26.92 18.85
N ALA A 149 -9.15 27.62 19.02
CA ALA A 149 -8.19 27.85 17.93
C ALA A 149 -7.54 26.54 17.45
N VAL A 150 -7.23 25.62 18.37
CA VAL A 150 -6.69 24.29 18.04
C VAL A 150 -7.72 23.44 17.30
N LEU A 151 -8.96 23.41 17.77
CA LEU A 151 -10.05 22.67 17.10
C LEU A 151 -10.33 23.21 15.70
N GLU A 152 -10.38 24.54 15.54
CA GLU A 152 -10.58 25.16 14.23
C GLU A 152 -9.40 24.89 13.28
N GLY A 153 -8.17 24.93 13.79
CA GLY A 153 -6.97 24.53 13.05
C GLY A 153 -7.03 23.07 12.59
N SER A 154 -7.42 22.17 13.48
CA SER A 154 -7.59 20.74 13.17
C SER A 154 -8.68 20.50 12.12
N ARG A 155 -9.82 21.21 12.20
CA ARG A 155 -10.89 21.11 11.19
C ARG A 155 -10.43 21.57 9.82
N LYS A 156 -9.75 22.74 9.75
CA LYS A 156 -9.19 23.25 8.49
C LYS A 156 -8.13 22.31 7.88
N GLN A 157 -7.35 21.64 8.71
CA GLN A 157 -6.41 20.62 8.25
C GLN A 157 -7.14 19.39 7.73
N GLY A 158 -8.18 18.94 8.42
CA GLY A 158 -9.07 17.84 7.98
C GLY A 158 -9.70 18.12 6.62
N GLU A 159 -10.32 19.28 6.44
CA GLU A 159 -10.92 19.69 5.16
C GLU A 159 -9.90 19.77 4.02
N LYS A 160 -8.69 20.26 4.28
CA LYS A 160 -7.62 20.29 3.28
C LYS A 160 -7.19 18.88 2.89
N LEU A 161 -7.01 17.99 3.87
CA LEU A 161 -6.65 16.60 3.62
C LEU A 161 -7.73 15.89 2.83
N GLU A 162 -9.01 16.08 3.19
CA GLU A 162 -10.14 15.51 2.47
C GLU A 162 -10.16 15.96 1.01
N LYS A 163 -10.01 17.27 0.75
CA LYS A 163 -9.89 17.80 -0.62
C LYS A 163 -8.73 17.18 -1.40
N THR A 164 -7.54 17.09 -0.80
CA THR A 164 -6.39 16.46 -1.47
C THR A 164 -6.62 14.98 -1.75
N LEU A 165 -7.35 14.29 -0.88
CA LEU A 165 -7.67 12.87 -1.03
C LEU A 165 -8.69 12.67 -2.16
N GLU A 166 -9.71 13.54 -2.24
CA GLU A 166 -10.66 13.56 -3.35
C GLU A 166 -9.98 13.85 -4.69
N GLU A 167 -9.07 14.83 -4.74
CA GLU A 167 -8.27 15.13 -5.93
C GLU A 167 -7.42 13.94 -6.37
N LEU A 168 -6.71 13.29 -5.45
CA LEU A 168 -5.92 12.10 -5.75
C LEU A 168 -6.78 10.91 -6.21
N LYS A 169 -7.95 10.71 -5.62
CA LYS A 169 -8.91 9.69 -6.08
C LYS A 169 -9.34 9.96 -7.52
N ARG A 170 -9.70 11.21 -7.81
CA ARG A 170 -10.10 11.63 -9.14
C ARG A 170 -8.98 11.43 -10.16
N GLU A 171 -7.76 11.85 -9.83
CA GLU A 171 -6.58 11.68 -10.70
C GLU A 171 -6.31 10.20 -10.98
N LYS A 172 -6.40 9.35 -9.95
CA LYS A 172 -6.26 7.91 -10.11
C LYS A 172 -7.33 7.32 -11.03
N GLU A 173 -8.60 7.70 -10.84
CA GLU A 173 -9.69 7.23 -11.71
C GLU A 173 -9.55 7.71 -13.16
N GLU A 174 -9.01 8.91 -13.38
CA GLU A 174 -8.70 9.43 -14.72
C GLU A 174 -7.51 8.68 -15.35
N SER A 175 -6.46 8.43 -14.57
CA SER A 175 -5.29 7.65 -15.00
C SER A 175 -5.66 6.20 -15.35
N ASP A 176 -6.44 5.54 -14.50
CA ASP A 176 -6.92 4.16 -14.72
C ASP A 176 -7.80 4.08 -15.98
N ARG A 177 -8.67 5.07 -16.20
CA ARG A 177 -9.46 5.17 -17.43
C ARG A 177 -8.59 5.37 -18.67
N ALA A 178 -7.59 6.25 -18.60
CA ALA A 178 -6.67 6.47 -19.70
C ALA A 178 -5.85 5.21 -20.03
N ALA A 179 -5.39 4.49 -19.00
CA ALA A 179 -4.67 3.22 -19.16
C ALA A 179 -5.56 2.15 -19.81
N GLN A 180 -6.82 2.03 -19.37
CA GLN A 180 -7.78 1.09 -19.97
C GLN A 180 -8.04 1.41 -21.44
N LEU A 181 -8.23 2.68 -21.79
CA LEU A 181 -8.42 3.10 -23.18
C LEU A 181 -7.19 2.78 -24.04
N SER A 182 -5.98 3.05 -23.52
CA SER A 182 -4.74 2.72 -24.23
C SER A 182 -4.58 1.21 -24.45
N ILE A 183 -4.93 0.38 -23.46
CA ILE A 183 -4.91 -1.09 -23.62
C ILE A 183 -5.93 -1.53 -24.65
N GLN A 184 -7.15 -0.97 -24.64
CA GLN A 184 -8.18 -1.30 -25.62
C GLN A 184 -7.75 -0.93 -27.04
N GLU A 185 -7.10 0.22 -27.22
CA GLU A 185 -6.54 0.66 -28.50
C GLU A 185 -5.45 -0.30 -29.00
N GLN A 186 -4.50 -0.69 -28.14
CA GLN A 186 -3.46 -1.67 -28.50
C GLN A 186 -4.04 -3.03 -28.89
N VAL A 187 -5.09 -3.49 -28.18
CA VAL A 187 -5.78 -4.74 -28.51
C VAL A 187 -6.52 -4.62 -29.84
N ALA A 188 -7.21 -3.49 -30.09
CA ALA A 188 -7.90 -3.24 -31.34
C ALA A 188 -6.92 -3.22 -32.53
N GLU A 189 -5.80 -2.50 -32.39
CA GLU A 189 -4.73 -2.45 -33.40
C GLU A 189 -4.14 -3.84 -33.67
N ALA A 190 -3.82 -4.61 -32.62
CA ALA A 190 -3.30 -5.97 -32.78
C ALA A 190 -4.32 -6.91 -33.45
N LYS A 191 -5.62 -6.74 -33.16
CA LYS A 191 -6.70 -7.49 -33.82
C LYS A 191 -6.79 -7.13 -35.29
N GLU A 192 -6.79 -5.83 -35.63
CA GLU A 192 -6.84 -5.35 -37.02
C GLU A 192 -5.63 -5.81 -37.85
N ASN A 193 -4.46 -5.88 -37.22
CA ASN A 193 -3.24 -6.43 -37.82
C ASN A 193 -3.28 -7.95 -38.01
N THR A 194 -4.31 -8.64 -37.49
CA THR A 194 -4.50 -10.09 -37.62
C THR A 194 -5.76 -10.37 -38.46
N PRO A 195 -5.65 -10.42 -39.81
CA PRO A 195 -6.82 -10.54 -40.70
C PRO A 195 -7.70 -11.76 -40.44
N ASP A 196 -7.10 -12.87 -39.99
CA ASP A 196 -7.81 -14.10 -39.66
C ASP A 196 -8.82 -13.89 -38.52
N LEU A 197 -8.42 -13.19 -37.46
CA LEU A 197 -9.29 -12.93 -36.31
C LEU A 197 -10.46 -12.02 -36.68
N VAL A 198 -10.20 -10.95 -37.44
CA VAL A 198 -11.25 -10.04 -37.95
C VAL A 198 -12.23 -10.79 -38.85
N HIS A 199 -11.72 -11.68 -39.70
CA HIS A 199 -12.56 -12.48 -40.59
C HIS A 199 -13.44 -13.47 -39.82
N TRP A 200 -12.90 -14.17 -38.83
CA TRP A 200 -13.67 -15.11 -38.01
C TRP A 200 -14.74 -14.41 -37.17
N GLU A 201 -14.46 -13.23 -36.61
CA GLU A 201 -15.43 -12.43 -35.85
C GLU A 201 -16.73 -12.17 -36.64
N SER A 202 -16.64 -12.01 -37.97
CA SER A 202 -17.79 -11.70 -38.82
C SER A 202 -18.36 -12.89 -39.59
N ASN A 203 -17.50 -13.84 -40.00
CA ASN A 203 -17.85 -14.89 -40.97
C ASN A 203 -17.85 -16.31 -40.40
N ASP A 204 -17.18 -16.55 -39.27
CA ASP A 204 -17.06 -17.87 -38.67
C ASP A 204 -17.09 -17.80 -37.12
N PRO A 205 -18.30 -17.76 -36.52
CA PRO A 205 -18.45 -17.68 -35.07
C PRO A 205 -17.82 -18.86 -34.33
N GLN A 206 -17.76 -20.05 -34.95
CA GLN A 206 -17.19 -21.24 -34.32
C GLN A 206 -15.66 -21.14 -34.23
N ALA A 207 -14.99 -20.67 -35.29
CA ALA A 207 -13.56 -20.39 -35.25
C ALA A 207 -13.23 -19.23 -34.30
N TRP A 208 -14.11 -18.23 -34.20
CA TRP A 208 -13.97 -17.13 -33.24
C TRP A 208 -14.05 -17.59 -31.77
N ASP A 209 -15.04 -18.42 -31.43
CA ASP A 209 -15.17 -18.99 -30.09
C ASP A 209 -13.95 -19.82 -29.69
N GLU A 210 -13.38 -20.58 -30.64
CA GLU A 210 -12.15 -21.34 -30.40
C GLU A 210 -10.94 -20.41 -30.24
N ALA A 211 -10.86 -19.32 -31.01
CA ALA A 211 -9.81 -18.31 -30.84
C ALA A 211 -9.83 -17.69 -29.43
N LEU A 212 -11.02 -17.38 -28.89
CA LEU A 212 -11.17 -16.87 -27.52
C LEU A 212 -10.68 -17.87 -26.47
N LYS A 213 -11.00 -19.16 -26.63
CA LYS A 213 -10.51 -20.22 -25.71
C LYS A 213 -8.99 -20.34 -25.78
N GLN A 214 -8.40 -20.31 -26.98
CA GLN A 214 -6.95 -20.39 -27.14
C GLN A 214 -6.24 -19.15 -26.59
N ASP A 215 -6.82 -17.95 -26.72
CA ASP A 215 -6.26 -16.72 -26.11
C ASP A 215 -6.27 -16.80 -24.58
N GLU A 216 -7.34 -17.33 -23.97
CA GLU A 216 -7.42 -17.51 -22.51
C GLU A 216 -6.36 -18.49 -21.98
N ILE A 217 -6.10 -19.57 -22.71
CA ILE A 217 -5.01 -20.51 -22.40
C ILE A 217 -3.64 -19.81 -22.51
N LEU A 218 -3.44 -18.97 -23.53
CA LEU A 218 -2.19 -18.23 -23.69
C LEU A 218 -2.00 -17.17 -22.61
N ARG A 219 -3.07 -16.50 -22.20
CA ARG A 219 -3.06 -15.46 -21.15
C ARG A 219 -2.67 -16.03 -19.78
N THR A 220 -3.08 -17.26 -19.49
CA THR A 220 -2.75 -17.96 -18.23
C THR A 220 -1.38 -18.66 -18.27
N SER A 221 -0.79 -18.83 -19.45
CA SER A 221 0.53 -19.42 -19.62
C SER A 221 1.66 -18.42 -19.34
N THR A 222 2.56 -18.76 -18.42
CA THR A 222 3.74 -17.93 -18.04
C THR A 222 4.63 -17.55 -19.22
N ARG A 223 4.72 -18.40 -20.27
CA ARG A 223 5.52 -18.10 -21.47
C ARG A 223 4.92 -16.98 -22.34
N TRP A 224 3.61 -16.76 -22.24
CA TRP A 224 2.85 -15.90 -23.15
C TRP A 224 2.18 -14.70 -22.46
N SER A 225 2.08 -14.70 -21.13
CA SER A 225 1.47 -13.62 -20.35
C SER A 225 2.17 -12.26 -20.49
N GLY A 226 3.47 -12.24 -20.79
CA GLY A 226 4.27 -11.03 -21.00
C GLY A 226 4.55 -10.69 -22.46
N LYS A 227 3.94 -11.41 -23.42
CA LYS A 227 4.15 -11.18 -24.86
C LYS A 227 3.20 -10.08 -25.38
N PRO A 228 3.61 -9.30 -26.40
CA PRO A 228 2.72 -8.31 -27.00
C PRO A 228 1.49 -8.98 -27.63
N TYR A 229 0.38 -8.24 -27.71
CA TYR A 229 -0.89 -8.76 -28.23
C TYR A 229 -0.77 -9.30 -29.65
N SER A 230 0.04 -8.67 -30.50
CA SER A 230 0.31 -9.13 -31.87
C SER A 230 0.88 -10.56 -31.90
N GLU A 231 2.00 -10.81 -31.20
CA GLU A 231 2.61 -12.14 -31.11
C GLU A 231 1.65 -13.18 -30.52
N ARG A 232 0.85 -12.79 -29.53
CA ARG A 232 -0.11 -13.69 -28.89
C ARG A 232 -1.23 -14.08 -29.87
N PHE A 233 -1.79 -13.11 -30.59
CA PHE A 233 -2.86 -13.32 -31.56
C PHE A 233 -2.42 -14.14 -32.78
N GLU A 234 -1.18 -13.99 -33.25
CA GLU A 234 -0.61 -14.87 -34.28
C GLU A 234 -0.54 -16.32 -33.82
N GLU A 235 -0.15 -16.56 -32.57
CA GLU A 235 -0.11 -17.90 -31.98
C GLU A 235 -1.52 -18.48 -31.78
N VAL A 236 -2.50 -17.64 -31.40
CA VAL A 236 -3.93 -18.04 -31.36
C VAL A 236 -4.34 -18.55 -32.74
N VAL A 237 -4.11 -17.78 -33.80
CA VAL A 237 -4.44 -18.17 -35.18
C VAL A 237 -3.77 -19.49 -35.55
N ARG A 238 -2.49 -19.66 -35.20
CA ARG A 238 -1.75 -20.91 -35.47
C ARG A 238 -2.41 -22.12 -34.79
N ARG A 239 -2.85 -21.97 -33.53
CA ARG A 239 -3.51 -23.03 -32.76
C ARG A 239 -4.92 -23.33 -33.28
N VAL A 240 -5.70 -22.31 -33.58
CA VAL A 240 -7.05 -22.47 -34.15
C VAL A 240 -6.96 -23.20 -35.48
N ARG A 241 -6.04 -22.84 -36.38
CA ARG A 241 -5.84 -23.55 -37.66
C ARG A 241 -5.37 -24.99 -37.48
N ALA A 242 -4.64 -25.30 -36.41
CA ALA A 242 -4.22 -26.67 -36.12
C ALA A 242 -5.39 -27.54 -35.61
N ILE A 243 -6.35 -26.94 -34.90
CA ILE A 243 -7.54 -27.62 -34.36
C ILE A 243 -8.66 -27.69 -35.40
N MET A 244 -8.85 -26.61 -36.15
CA MET A 244 -9.87 -26.40 -37.17
C MET A 244 -9.23 -26.05 -38.51
N PRO A 245 -8.73 -27.03 -39.28
CA PRO A 245 -8.14 -26.79 -40.60
C PRO A 245 -9.14 -26.22 -41.62
N GLU A 246 -10.44 -26.48 -41.42
CA GLU A 246 -11.55 -26.01 -42.26
C GLU A 246 -12.03 -24.59 -41.91
N ALA A 247 -11.38 -23.91 -40.95
CA ALA A 247 -11.77 -22.56 -40.56
C ALA A 247 -11.72 -21.62 -41.76
N SER A 248 -12.74 -20.77 -41.89
CA SER A 248 -12.88 -19.87 -43.03
C SER A 248 -11.66 -18.96 -43.16
N LEU A 249 -11.04 -18.91 -44.35
CA LEU A 249 -9.87 -18.06 -44.59
C LEU A 249 -10.29 -16.64 -44.94
N PRO A 250 -9.57 -15.61 -44.48
CA PRO A 250 -9.80 -14.25 -44.91
C PRO A 250 -9.66 -14.21 -46.43
N THR A 251 -10.75 -13.88 -47.10
CA THR A 251 -10.73 -13.61 -48.53
C THR A 251 -9.75 -12.45 -48.70
N LYS A 252 -8.57 -12.71 -49.27
CA LYS A 252 -7.54 -11.71 -49.49
C LYS A 252 -8.19 -10.59 -50.32
N HIS A 253 -8.63 -9.52 -49.67
CA HIS A 253 -9.34 -8.46 -50.36
C HIS A 253 -8.44 -7.99 -51.50
N SER A 254 -8.97 -8.14 -52.71
CA SER A 254 -8.42 -7.76 -54.01
C SER A 254 -8.17 -6.25 -54.13
N GLY A 255 -7.97 -5.52 -53.03
CA GLY A 255 -7.73 -4.09 -53.01
C GLY A 255 -6.50 -3.72 -53.84
N HIS A 256 -5.46 -4.55 -53.87
CA HIS A 256 -4.27 -4.26 -54.67
C HIS A 256 -4.43 -4.53 -56.18
N GLU A 257 -5.35 -5.41 -56.58
CA GLU A 257 -5.67 -5.68 -57.98
C GLU A 257 -6.76 -4.74 -58.51
N GLN A 258 -7.81 -4.47 -57.73
CA GLN A 258 -8.85 -3.51 -58.09
C GLN A 258 -8.29 -2.09 -58.16
N THR A 259 -7.41 -1.68 -57.23
CA THR A 259 -6.74 -0.37 -57.34
C THR A 259 -5.78 -0.29 -58.52
N LYS A 260 -5.06 -1.38 -58.86
CA LYS A 260 -4.23 -1.42 -60.08
C LYS A 260 -5.07 -1.38 -61.35
N ALA A 261 -6.20 -2.09 -61.38
CA ALA A 261 -7.11 -2.12 -62.51
C ALA A 261 -7.80 -0.76 -62.71
N ASP A 262 -8.25 -0.14 -61.63
CA ASP A 262 -8.91 1.17 -61.66
C ASP A 262 -7.90 2.30 -61.94
N ALA A 263 -6.67 2.22 -61.42
CA ALA A 263 -5.58 3.14 -61.78
C ALA A 263 -5.14 2.99 -63.24
N LYS A 264 -5.10 1.76 -63.78
CA LYS A 264 -4.83 1.51 -65.20
C LYS A 264 -5.97 2.03 -66.09
N ALA A 265 -7.22 1.75 -65.73
CA ALA A 265 -8.38 2.26 -66.46
C ALA A 265 -8.41 3.80 -66.48
N ARG A 266 -8.08 4.44 -65.36
CA ARG A 266 -7.95 5.90 -65.27
C ARG A 266 -6.79 6.45 -66.09
N LEU A 267 -5.64 5.76 -66.12
CA LEU A 267 -4.49 6.15 -66.94
C LEU A 267 -4.79 6.02 -68.44
N GLU A 268 -5.54 5.00 -68.86
CA GLU A 268 -5.94 4.82 -70.26
C GLU A 268 -7.07 5.76 -70.69
N SER A 269 -7.95 6.15 -69.78
CA SER A 269 -8.98 7.17 -70.04
C SER A 269 -8.47 8.62 -69.94
N ALA A 270 -7.25 8.83 -69.45
CA ALA A 270 -6.69 10.17 -69.26
C ALA A 270 -6.31 10.79 -70.61
N PRO A 271 -6.76 12.02 -70.91
CA PRO A 271 -6.37 12.69 -72.15
C PRO A 271 -4.87 12.96 -72.15
N VAL A 272 -4.17 12.50 -73.20
CA VAL A 272 -2.72 12.69 -73.39
C VAL A 272 -2.45 14.16 -73.78
N ARG A 273 -2.62 15.09 -72.83
CA ARG A 273 -2.08 16.45 -72.94
C ARG A 273 -0.81 16.49 -72.09
N LYS A 274 0.34 16.57 -72.77
CA LYS A 274 1.61 16.87 -72.11
C LYS A 274 1.53 18.33 -71.63
N PRO A 275 1.65 18.63 -70.33
CA PRO A 275 1.69 20.01 -69.85
C PRO A 275 2.92 20.68 -70.46
N THR A 276 2.72 21.71 -71.28
CA THR A 276 3.83 22.43 -71.95
C THR A 276 4.29 23.65 -71.17
N THR A 277 3.61 23.97 -70.06
CA THR A 277 3.98 25.06 -69.15
C THR A 277 3.83 24.62 -67.70
N LEU A 278 4.60 25.22 -66.79
CA LEU A 278 4.54 24.93 -65.35
C LEU A 278 3.16 25.22 -64.72
N SER A 279 2.30 25.97 -65.41
CA SER A 279 0.93 26.28 -64.99
C SER A 279 -0.10 25.20 -65.34
N ASP A 280 0.21 24.25 -66.23
CA ASP A 280 -0.67 23.12 -66.57
C ASP A 280 -0.60 21.97 -65.56
N ILE A 281 0.38 21.99 -64.66
CA ILE A 281 0.45 21.05 -63.54
C ILE A 281 -0.54 21.56 -62.50
N GLN A 282 -1.78 21.10 -62.58
CA GLN A 282 -2.76 21.30 -61.52
C GLN A 282 -2.21 20.57 -60.29
N GLY A 283 -1.57 21.34 -59.40
CA GLY A 283 -1.06 20.84 -58.12
C GLY A 283 -2.18 20.06 -57.43
N GLY A 284 -1.87 18.83 -57.01
CA GLY A 284 -2.86 17.91 -56.44
C GLY A 284 -3.74 18.65 -55.44
N ALA A 285 -5.03 18.74 -55.75
CA ALA A 285 -5.98 19.35 -54.85
C ALA A 285 -5.89 18.65 -53.50
N ASN A 286 -5.76 19.41 -52.42
CA ASN A 286 -5.90 18.86 -51.09
C ASN A 286 -7.25 18.13 -51.01
N PRO A 287 -7.34 16.97 -50.33
CA PRO A 287 -8.63 16.35 -50.10
C PRO A 287 -9.54 17.40 -49.47
N ALA A 288 -10.73 17.60 -50.06
CA ALA A 288 -11.69 18.61 -49.61
C ALA A 288 -11.83 18.51 -48.09
N SER A 289 -11.72 19.65 -47.40
CA SER A 289 -11.81 19.67 -45.94
C SER A 289 -13.15 19.08 -45.51
N GLU A 290 -13.22 18.43 -44.34
CA GLU A 290 -14.44 17.75 -43.89
C GLU A 290 -15.68 18.67 -43.94
N ARG A 291 -15.48 19.97 -43.67
CA ARG A 291 -16.48 21.03 -43.82
C ARG A 291 -16.97 21.21 -45.26
N GLU A 292 -16.06 21.26 -46.21
CA GLU A 292 -16.38 21.42 -47.64
C GLU A 292 -17.07 20.16 -48.20
N GLN A 293 -16.76 18.98 -47.66
CA GLN A 293 -17.51 17.76 -47.98
C GLN A 293 -18.93 17.82 -47.42
N ILE A 294 -19.13 18.40 -46.23
CA ILE A 294 -20.45 18.57 -45.61
C ILE A 294 -21.31 19.58 -46.39
N ASP A 295 -20.73 20.70 -46.81
CA ASP A 295 -21.42 21.72 -47.60
C ASP A 295 -21.85 21.22 -48.99
N ASN A 296 -21.14 20.24 -49.54
CA ASN A 296 -21.45 19.62 -50.82
C ASN A 296 -22.43 18.43 -50.73
N LEU A 297 -22.80 17.98 -49.51
CA LEU A 297 -23.77 16.89 -49.34
C LEU A 297 -25.20 17.39 -49.50
N SER A 298 -26.05 16.56 -50.10
CA SER A 298 -27.48 16.87 -50.13
C SER A 298 -28.08 16.81 -48.71
N PRO A 299 -29.15 17.57 -48.40
CA PRO A 299 -29.76 17.60 -47.07
C PRO A 299 -30.17 16.21 -46.55
N HIS A 300 -30.53 15.31 -47.45
CA HIS A 300 -30.91 13.93 -47.11
C HIS A 300 -29.71 13.05 -46.77
N GLU A 301 -28.58 13.26 -47.43
CA GLU A 301 -27.33 12.55 -47.15
C GLU A 301 -26.68 13.06 -45.86
N LEU A 302 -26.75 14.36 -45.60
CA LEU A 302 -26.35 14.96 -44.33
C LEU A 302 -27.13 14.33 -43.17
N ALA A 303 -28.46 14.20 -43.30
CA ALA A 303 -29.30 13.59 -42.27
C ALA A 303 -28.93 12.12 -42.01
N ARG A 304 -28.69 11.33 -43.07
CA ARG A 304 -28.21 9.94 -42.92
C ARG A 304 -26.84 9.87 -42.25
N LYS A 305 -25.92 10.75 -42.64
CA LYS A 305 -24.57 10.82 -42.05
C LYS A 305 -24.63 11.17 -40.56
N LEU A 306 -25.48 12.13 -40.18
CA LEU A 306 -25.71 12.49 -38.78
C LEU A 306 -26.35 11.36 -37.95
N MET A 307 -27.19 10.52 -38.56
CA MET A 307 -27.80 9.36 -37.89
C MET A 307 -26.82 8.20 -37.67
N GLN A 308 -25.81 8.07 -38.54
CA GLN A 308 -24.77 7.04 -38.43
C GLN A 308 -23.62 7.43 -37.50
N MET A 309 -23.51 8.72 -37.14
CA MET A 309 -22.49 9.23 -36.23
C MET A 309 -22.88 9.08 -34.75
N PRO A 310 -21.90 8.86 -33.84
CA PRO A 310 -22.14 8.91 -32.40
C PRO A 310 -22.74 10.26 -31.96
N SER A 311 -23.65 10.24 -30.99
CA SER A 311 -24.46 11.39 -30.57
C SER A 311 -23.65 12.65 -30.22
N GLN A 312 -22.46 12.47 -29.63
CA GLN A 312 -21.55 13.58 -29.28
C GLN A 312 -20.95 14.25 -30.52
N LYS A 313 -20.55 13.46 -31.52
CA LYS A 313 -20.01 13.98 -32.79
C LYS A 313 -21.10 14.63 -33.64
N ALA A 314 -22.30 14.04 -33.66
CA ALA A 314 -23.46 14.63 -34.34
C ALA A 314 -23.90 15.97 -33.70
N ALA A 315 -23.80 16.10 -32.37
CA ALA A 315 -24.11 17.35 -31.67
C ALA A 315 -23.07 18.45 -31.96
N ALA A 316 -21.77 18.12 -31.96
CA ALA A 316 -20.72 19.05 -32.34
C ALA A 316 -20.87 19.54 -33.79
N LEU A 317 -21.16 18.61 -34.72
CA LEU A 317 -21.35 18.95 -36.14
C LEU A 317 -22.59 19.84 -36.36
N ARG A 318 -23.67 19.63 -35.61
CA ARG A 318 -24.83 20.54 -35.64
C ARG A 318 -24.49 21.94 -35.11
N ALA A 319 -23.71 22.02 -34.03
CA ALA A 319 -23.29 23.30 -33.47
C ALA A 319 -22.32 24.09 -34.37
N GLU A 320 -21.65 23.42 -35.31
CA GLU A 320 -20.79 24.06 -36.31
C GLU A 320 -21.54 24.54 -37.57
N LEU A 321 -22.78 24.07 -37.77
CA LEU A 321 -23.64 24.40 -38.91
C LEU A 321 -24.67 25.52 -38.60
N ASP A 322 -24.94 25.79 -37.32
CA ASP A 322 -25.73 26.94 -36.84
C ASP A 322 -24.88 28.22 -36.77
#